data_AF-A0A431VC32-F1
#
_entry.id   AF-A0A431VC32-F1
#
_cell.length_a   1.000
_cell.length_b   1.000
_cell.length_c   1.000
_cell.angle_alpha   90.00
_cell.angle_beta   90.00
_cell.angle_gamma   90.00
#
_symmetry.space_group_name_H-M   'P 1'
#
loop_
_entity.id
_entity.type
_entity.pdbx_description
1 polymer ?
#
loop_
_entity_poly.entity_id
_entity_poly.type
_entity_poly.pdbx_seq_one_letter_code
_entity_poly.pdbx_strand_id
1 'polypeptide(L)' 'MILAINGDVAYITCMAVNPETTVRKLVSLPKPLAAAILDFRFEQRIGTESEAIRRLIELGLEAAKQQPEKTG' A
#
# COMPACT_ATOMS: atom_id res chain seq x y z
N MET A 1 33.06 -12.17 29.90
CA MET A 1 33.71 -12.37 28.59
C MET A 1 32.67 -12.09 27.52
N ILE A 2 32.59 -10.82 27.09
CA ILE A 2 31.62 -10.36 26.10
C ILE A 2 32.22 -10.69 24.73
N LEU A 3 31.58 -11.60 23.99
CA LEU A 3 32.02 -12.02 22.67
C LEU A 3 31.88 -10.82 21.72
N ALA A 4 33.00 -10.29 21.25
CA ALA A 4 33.02 -9.26 20.22
C ALA A 4 32.43 -9.86 18.93
N ILE A 5 31.21 -9.46 18.60
CA ILE A 5 30.58 -9.73 17.31
C ILE A 5 31.38 -8.98 16.25
N ASN A 6 32.14 -9.73 15.45
CA ASN A 6 32.96 -9.24 14.34
C ASN A 6 32.13 -8.35 13.41
N GLY A 7 32.69 -7.20 13.01
CA GLY A 7 32.00 -6.17 12.22
C GLY A 7 31.38 -6.64 10.90
N ASP A 8 31.83 -7.78 10.38
CA ASP A 8 31.30 -8.40 9.16
C ASP A 8 29.84 -8.88 9.31
N VAL A 9 29.44 -9.39 10.49
CA VAL A 9 28.06 -9.88 10.73
C VAL A 9 27.08 -8.69 10.88
N ALA A 10 27.57 -7.57 11.41
CA ALA A 10 26.78 -6.35 11.54
C ALA A 10 26.48 -5.70 10.17
N TYR A 11 27.44 -5.73 9.24
CA TYR A 11 27.24 -5.21 7.89
C TYR A 11 26.19 -6.01 7.09
N ILE A 12 26.25 -7.34 7.15
CA ILE A 12 25.28 -8.22 6.46
C ILE A 12 23.85 -8.01 6.99
N THR A 13 23.69 -7.79 8.30
CA THR A 13 22.37 -7.59 8.91
C THR A 13 21.74 -6.25 8.52
N CYS A 14 22.54 -5.19 8.38
CA CYS A 14 22.04 -3.86 7.96
C CYS A 14 21.64 -3.82 6.48
N MET A 15 22.32 -4.58 5.61
CA MET A 15 22.01 -4.64 4.17
C MET A 15 20.94 -5.67 3.78
N ALA A 16 20.53 -6.55 4.69
CA ALA A 16 19.44 -7.52 4.46
C ALA A 16 18.03 -6.92 4.66
N VAL A 17 17.94 -5.66 5.08
CA VAL A 17 16.67 -4.95 5.20
C VAL A 17 16.23 -4.53 3.81
N ASN A 18 15.19 -5.18 3.27
CA ASN A 18 14.58 -4.77 2.01
C ASN A 18 14.08 -3.31 2.17
N PRO A 19 14.66 -2.33 1.45
CA PRO A 19 14.28 -0.92 1.58
C PRO A 19 12.92 -0.62 0.94
N GLU A 20 12.31 -1.60 0.26
CA GLU A 20 10.99 -1.44 -0.33
C GLU A 20 9.91 -1.35 0.76
N THR A 21 9.34 -0.16 0.90
CA THR A 21 8.23 0.14 1.80
C THR A 21 6.87 -0.25 1.21
N THR A 22 6.86 -0.86 0.02
CA THR A 22 5.64 -1.24 -0.69
C THR A 22 5.44 -2.74 -0.66
N VAL A 23 4.19 -3.16 -0.48
CA VAL A 23 3.79 -4.58 -0.55
C VAL A 23 2.84 -4.78 -1.73
N ARG A 24 3.03 -5.87 -2.48
CA ARG A 24 2.12 -6.26 -3.56
C ARG A 24 0.98 -7.10 -3.00
N LYS A 25 -0.25 -6.72 -3.33
CA LYS A 25 -1.45 -7.49 -3.01
C LYS A 25 -2.16 -7.84 -4.31
N LEU A 26 -2.47 -9.12 -4.50
CA LEU A 26 -3.31 -9.59 -5.61
C LEU A 26 -4.74 -9.73 -5.11
N VAL A 27 -5.68 -9.09 -5.80
CA VAL A 27 -7.10 -9.15 -5.47
C VAL A 27 -7.91 -9.36 -6.74
N SER A 28 -8.90 -10.24 -6.64
CA SER A 28 -9.89 -10.42 -7.71
C SER A 28 -10.98 -9.37 -7.54
N LEU A 29 -11.25 -8.59 -8.58
CA LEU A 29 -12.28 -7.55 -8.59
C LEU A 29 -13.40 -7.90 -9.57
N PRO A 30 -14.66 -7.57 -9.27
CA PRO A 30 -15.72 -7.62 -10.26
C PRO A 30 -15.40 -6.72 -11.46
N LYS A 31 -15.71 -7.19 -12.68
CA LYS A 31 -15.58 -6.40 -13.92
C LYS A 31 -16.11 -4.95 -13.82
N PRO A 32 -17.31 -4.70 -13.26
CA PRO A 32 -17.82 -3.32 -13.17
C PRO A 32 -16.97 -2.43 -12.26
N LEU A 33 -16.39 -2.99 -11.18
CA LEU A 33 -15.52 -2.23 -10.29
C LEU A 33 -14.19 -1.88 -10.95
N ALA A 34 -13.62 -2.81 -11.72
CA ALA A 34 -12.42 -2.55 -12.51
C ALA A 34 -12.66 -1.44 -13.57
N ALA A 35 -13.83 -1.44 -14.22
CA ALA A 35 -14.21 -0.37 -15.15
C ALA A 35 -14.33 0.98 -14.44
N ALA A 36 -14.99 1.04 -13.27
CA ALA A 36 -15.11 2.28 -12.49
C ALA A 36 -13.75 2.84 -12.04
N ILE A 37 -12.80 1.98 -11.68
CA ILE A 37 -11.42 2.39 -11.36
C ILE A 37 -10.74 3.03 -12.58
N LEU A 38 -10.96 2.45 -13.77
CA LEU A 38 -10.41 2.97 -15.02
C LEU A 38 -11.02 4.33 -15.37
N ASP A 39 -12.33 4.49 -15.23
CA ASP A 39 -13.03 5.76 -15.46
C ASP A 39 -12.49 6.85 -14.52
N PHE A 40 -12.40 6.55 -13.22
CA PHE A 40 -11.82 7.45 -12.22
C PHE A 40 -10.38 7.87 -12.57
N ARG A 41 -9.56 6.93 -13.05
CA ARG A 41 -8.19 7.21 -13.48
C ARG A 41 -8.16 8.24 -14.60
N PHE A 42 -9.03 8.11 -15.61
CA PHE A 42 -9.07 9.05 -16.73
C PHE A 42 -9.61 10.42 -16.30
N GLU A 43 -10.67 10.45 -15.50
CA GLU A 43 -11.24 11.70 -14.97
C GLU A 43 -10.23 12.51 -14.16
N GLN A 44 -9.46 11.83 -13.30
CA GLN A 44 -8.46 12.46 -12.44
C GLN A 44 -7.08 12.60 -13.11
N ARG A 45 -6.95 12.22 -14.40
CA ARG A 45 -5.71 12.26 -15.20
C ARG A 45 -4.53 11.54 -14.52
N ILE A 46 -4.80 10.39 -13.91
CA ILE A 46 -3.81 9.61 -13.17
C ILE A 46 -3.02 8.70 -14.12
N GLY A 47 -1.70 8.72 -13.98
CA GLY A 47 -0.79 8.02 -14.89
C GLY A 47 -0.92 6.50 -14.84
N THR A 48 -1.20 5.92 -13.66
CA THR A 48 -1.24 4.47 -13.45
C THR A 48 -2.49 3.99 -12.73
N GLU A 49 -2.95 2.78 -13.04
CA GLU A 49 -4.08 2.17 -12.34
C GLU A 49 -3.78 1.92 -10.85
N SER A 50 -2.55 1.52 -10.51
CA SER A 50 -2.15 1.31 -9.12
C SER A 50 -2.16 2.60 -8.29
N GLU A 51 -1.91 3.75 -8.90
CA GLU A 51 -2.06 5.05 -8.24
C GLU A 51 -3.54 5.42 -8.04
N ALA A 52 -4.38 5.19 -9.06
CA ALA A 52 -5.82 5.40 -8.96
C ALA A 52 -6.44 4.54 -7.84
N ILE A 53 -6.07 3.26 -7.76
CA ILE A 53 -6.50 2.35 -6.70
C ILE A 53 -6.05 2.86 -5.32
N ARG A 54 -4.78 3.26 -5.16
CA ARG A 54 -4.29 3.83 -3.89
C ARG A 54 -5.11 5.04 -3.47
N ARG A 55 -5.40 5.96 -4.40
CA ARG A 55 -6.17 7.17 -4.13
C ARG A 55 -7.61 6.86 -3.72
N LEU A 56 -8.27 5.93 -4.42
CA LEU A 56 -9.62 5.49 -4.07
C LEU A 56 -9.65 4.82 -2.68
N ILE A 57 -8.65 4.01 -2.34
CA ILE A 57 -8.53 3.39 -1.02
C ILE A 57 -8.35 4.45 0.06
N GLU A 58 -7.45 5.43 -0.13
CA GLU A 58 -7.26 6.54 0.80
C GLU A 58 -8.58 7.28 1.06
N LEU A 59 -9.27 7.69 -0.01
CA LEU A 59 -10.55 8.40 0.08
C LEU A 59 -11.60 7.56 0.82
N GLY A 60 -11.70 6.27 0.52
CA GLY A 60 -12.62 5.36 1.19
C GLY A 60 -12.31 5.17 2.68
N LEU A 61 -11.02 5.07 3.04
CA LEU A 61 -10.58 4.96 4.43
C LEU A 61 -10.84 6.25 5.22
N GLU A 62 -10.58 7.42 4.63
CA GLU A 62 -10.88 8.70 5.27
C GLU A 62 -12.38 8.91 5.45
N ALA A 63 -13.20 8.54 4.45
CA ALA A 63 -14.65 8.58 4.57
C ALA A 63 -15.17 7.63 5.66
N ALA A 64 -14.58 6.43 5.79
CA ALA A 64 -14.96 5.47 6.83
C ALA A 64 -14.65 5.97 8.24
N LYS A 65 -13.55 6.70 8.45
CA LYS A 65 -13.21 7.32 9.75
C LYS A 65 -14.19 8.43 10.15
N GLN A 66 -14.74 9.14 9.16
CA GLN A 66 -15.65 10.27 9.38
C GLN A 66 -17.10 9.83 9.62
N GLN A 67 -17.43 8.57 9.33
CA GLN A 67 -18.72 8.02 9.72
C GLN A 67 -18.63 7.70 11.22
N PRO A 68 -19.33 8.44 12.11
CA PRO A 68 -19.46 7.99 13.48
C PRO A 68 -20.10 6.62 13.42
N GLU A 69 -19.49 5.67 14.12
CA GLU A 69 -20.04 4.36 14.41
C GLU A 69 -21.58 4.44 14.51
N LYS A 70 -22.28 3.92 13.51
CA LYS A 70 -23.64 3.46 13.78
C LYS A 70 -23.46 2.17 14.56
N THR A 71 -23.16 2.33 15.85
CA THR A 71 -23.35 1.29 16.87
C THR A 71 -24.83 0.93 16.82
N GLY A 72 -25.12 -0.16 16.14
CA GLY A 72 -26.33 -0.95 16.29
C GLY A 72 -26.03 -2.17 17.14
#